data_AF-X1EZD3-F1
#
_entry.id   AF-X1EZD3-F1
#
_cell.length_a   1.000
_cell.length_b   1.000
_cell.length_c   1.000
_cell.angle_alpha   90.00
_cell.angle_beta   90.00
_cell.angle_gamma   90.00
#
_symmetry.space_group_name_H-M   'P 1'
#
loop_
_entity.id
_entity.type
_entity.pdbx_description
1 polymer ?
#
loop_
_entity_poly.entity_id
_entity_poly.type
_entity_poly.pdbx_seq_one_letter_code
_entity_poly.pdbx_strand_id
1 'polypeptide(L)' 'QITGCIVDGPLALDNAISEFAAQKKGITSLVAGKADILIVPDIAAGNIFGKALTYYANYQVGHTL' A
#
# COMPACT_ATOMS: atom_id res chain seq x y z
N GLN A 1 13.71 14.34 0.09
CA GLN A 1 13.70 13.00 0.69
C GLN A 1 13.21 13.13 2.12
N ILE A 2 12.20 12.35 2.52
CA ILE A 2 11.67 12.39 3.88
C ILE A 2 12.71 11.77 4.80
N THR A 3 13.19 12.52 5.79
CA THR A 3 14.19 12.05 6.74
C THR A 3 13.56 11.06 7.71
N GLY A 4 14.18 9.89 7.88
CA GLY A 4 13.68 8.84 8.77
C GLY A 4 12.69 7.87 8.13
N CYS A 5 12.45 7.96 6.82
CA CYS A 5 11.54 7.08 6.10
C CYS A 5 12.25 6.43 4.90
N ILE A 6 11.87 5.19 4.59
CA ILE A 6 12.24 4.53 3.33
C ILE A 6 11.03 4.65 2.41
N VAL A 7 11.23 5.27 1.26
CA VAL A 7 10.17 5.50 0.27
C VAL A 7 10.59 4.81 -1.01
N ASP A 8 9.71 3.96 -1.56
CA ASP A 8 9.93 3.28 -2.82
C ASP A 8 8.63 3.16 -3.63
N GLY A 9 8.75 3.13 -4.95
CA GLY A 9 7.65 3.14 -5.90
C GLY A 9 8.13 3.35 -7.33
N PRO A 10 7.29 3.06 -8.35
CA PRO A 10 5.90 2.61 -8.24
C PRO A 10 5.80 1.11 -7.92
N LEU A 11 4.95 0.77 -6.94
CA LEU A 11 4.64 -0.61 -6.56
C LEU A 11 3.14 -0.85 -6.74
N ALA A 12 2.78 -2.00 -7.31
CA ALA A 12 1.41 -2.49 -7.26
C ALA A 12 1.05 -2.89 -5.81
N LEU A 13 -0.25 -2.87 -5.49
CA LEU A 13 -0.75 -3.13 -4.13
C LEU A 13 -0.22 -4.45 -3.55
N ASP A 14 -0.28 -5.54 -4.32
CA ASP A 14 0.18 -6.85 -3.88
C ASP A 14 1.66 -6.88 -3.56
N ASN A 15 2.47 -6.19 -4.37
CA ASN A 15 3.91 -6.05 -4.15
C ASN A 15 4.24 -5.17 -2.95
N ALA A 16 3.35 -4.26 -2.55
CA ALA A 16 3.55 -3.41 -1.39
C ALA A 16 3.20 -4.13 -0.08
N ILE A 17 2.21 -5.03 -0.08
CA ILE A 17 1.67 -5.65 1.14
C ILE A 17 2.01 -7.14 1.32
N SER A 18 2.55 -7.81 0.30
CA SER A 18 2.90 -9.24 0.38
C SER A 18 4.34 -9.51 -0.05
N GLU A 19 5.16 -9.98 0.89
CA GLU A 19 6.53 -10.43 0.61
C GLU A 19 6.56 -11.55 -0.44
N PHE A 20 5.58 -12.46 -0.38
CA PHE A 20 5.46 -13.56 -1.33
C PHE A 20 5.23 -13.05 -2.76
N ALA A 21 4.32 -12.09 -2.95
CA ALA A 21 4.06 -11.50 -4.26
C ALA A 21 5.29 -10.72 -4.78
N ALA A 22 5.94 -9.94 -3.90
CA ALA A 22 7.16 -9.22 -4.24
C ALA A 22 8.29 -10.16 -4.69
N GLN A 23 8.54 -11.24 -3.95
CA GLN A 23 9.54 -12.26 -4.28
C GLN A 23 9.22 -12.97 -5.60
N LYS A 24 7.96 -13.38 -5.80
CA LYS A 24 7.48 -14.01 -7.03
C LYS A 24 7.70 -13.14 -8.27
N LYS A 25 7.63 -11.81 -8.12
CA LYS A 25 7.87 -10.85 -9.21
C LYS A 25 9.31 -10.33 -9.26
N GLY A 26 10.20 -10.82 -8.40
CA GLY A 26 11.62 -10.43 -8.39
C GLY A 26 11.86 -8.98 -7.97
N ILE A 27 10.97 -8.38 -7.19
CA ILE A 27 11.09 -6.99 -6.75
C ILE A 27 12.00 -6.94 -5.52
N THR A 28 13.18 -6.32 -5.68
CA THR A 28 14.13 -6.10 -4.60
C THR A 28 14.00 -4.68 -4.07
N SER A 29 13.24 -4.53 -2.98
CA SER A 29 13.04 -3.27 -2.27
C SER A 29 12.92 -3.52 -0.77
N LEU A 30 13.37 -2.57 0.04
CA LEU A 30 13.19 -2.61 1.50
C LEU A 30 11.72 -2.40 1.92
N VAL A 31 10.90 -1.80 1.04
CA VAL A 31 9.47 -1.53 1.28
C VAL A 31 8.57 -2.63 0.70
N ALA A 32 9.05 -3.38 -0.30
CA ALA A 32 8.24 -4.39 -0.97
C ALA A 32 7.79 -5.50 0.00
N GLY A 33 6.48 -5.72 0.04
CA GLY A 33 5.80 -6.67 0.91
C GLY A 33 5.66 -6.23 2.37
N LYS A 34 6.20 -5.07 2.73
CA LYS A 34 6.35 -4.57 4.10
C LYS A 34 5.96 -3.10 4.23
N ALA A 35 5.12 -2.59 3.33
CA ALA A 35 4.76 -1.18 3.34
C ALA A 35 3.90 -0.83 4.55
N ASP A 36 4.36 0.10 5.38
CA ASP A 36 3.57 0.67 6.48
C ASP A 36 2.54 1.70 5.98
N ILE A 37 2.89 2.44 4.92
CA ILE A 37 2.08 3.53 4.35
C ILE A 37 1.96 3.33 2.85
N LEU A 38 0.73 3.38 2.35
CA LEU A 38 0.42 3.33 0.92
C LEU A 38 0.03 4.73 0.42
N ILE A 39 0.78 5.26 -0.53
CA ILE A 39 0.39 6.48 -1.25
C ILE A 39 -0.31 6.08 -2.55
N VAL A 40 -1.59 6.41 -2.64
CA VAL A 40 -2.43 6.15 -3.81
C VAL A 40 -2.16 7.18 -4.92
N PRO A 41 -2.36 6.82 -6.20
CA PRO A 41 -2.09 7.73 -7.32
C PRO A 41 -3.06 8.92 -7.40
N ASP A 42 -4.30 8.74 -6.93
CA ASP A 42 -5.33 9.77 -6.94
C ASP A 42 -6.42 9.53 -5.87
N ILE A 43 -7.32 10.52 -5.72
CA ILE A 43 -8.42 10.49 -4.76
C ILE A 43 -9.44 9.37 -5.04
N ALA A 44 -9.66 9.02 -6.30
CA ALA A 44 -10.63 7.99 -6.66
C ALA A 44 -10.12 6.61 -6.22
N ALA A 45 -8.84 6.32 -6.47
CA ALA A 45 -8.17 5.11 -6.01
C ALA A 45 -8.19 5.00 -4.47
N GLY A 46 -7.90 6.09 -3.76
CA GLY A 46 -7.97 6.13 -2.30
C GLY A 46 -9.37 5.84 -1.75
N ASN A 47 -10.40 6.47 -2.34
CA ASN A 47 -11.79 6.29 -1.93
C ASN A 47 -12.28 4.86 -2.20
N ILE A 48 -11.97 4.31 -3.38
CA ILE A 48 -12.32 2.93 -3.73
C ILE A 48 -11.62 1.95 -2.78
N PHE A 49 -10.32 2.15 -2.52
CA PHE A 49 -9.55 1.29 -1.63
C PHE A 49 -10.07 1.32 -0.19
N GLY A 50 -10.30 2.51 0.37
CA GLY A 50 -10.88 2.66 1.71
C GLY A 50 -12.24 1.99 1.84
N LYS A 51 -13.14 2.20 0.87
CA LYS A 51 -14.45 1.54 0.86
C LYS A 51 -14.33 0.02 0.69
N ALA A 52 -13.43 -0.47 -0.14
CA ALA A 52 -13.23 -1.91 -0.31
C ALA A 52 -12.80 -2.57 1.01
N LEU A 53 -11.89 -1.93 1.77
CA LEU A 53 -11.50 -2.41 3.09
C LEU A 53 -12.68 -2.43 4.08
N THR A 54 -13.52 -1.39 4.08
CA THR A 54 -14.69 -1.33 4.96
C THR A 54 -15.76 -2.37 4.58
N TYR A 55 -16.15 -2.44 3.31
CA TYR A 55 -17.32 -3.23 2.88
C TYR A 55 -16.99 -4.68 2.51
N TYR A 56 -15.81 -4.96 1.95
CA TYR A 56 -15.43 -6.32 1.56
C TYR A 56 -14.52 -6.99 2.59
N ALA A 57 -13.56 -6.26 3.16
CA ALA A 57 -12.65 -6.82 4.16
C ALA A 57 -13.18 -6.73 5.60
N ASN A 58 -14.30 -6.02 5.84
CA ASN A 58 -14.87 -5.75 7.17
C ASN A 58 -13.85 -5.16 8.15
N TYR A 59 -12.93 -4.34 7.65
CA TYR A 59 -11.94 -3.66 8.48
C TYR A 59 -12.48 -2.33 8.99
N GLN A 60 -12.08 -1.96 10.22
CA GLN A 60 -12.35 -0.63 10.73
C GLN A 60 -11.40 0.36 10.07
N VAL A 61 -11.99 1.30 9.32
CA VAL A 61 -11.24 2.37 8.63
C VAL A 61 -11.65 3.70 9.25
N GLY A 62 -10.66 4.44 9.76
CA GLY A 62 -10.83 5.80 10.26
C GLY A 62 -10.40 6.81 9.19
N HIS A 63 -11.26 7.77 8.88
CA HIS A 63 -10.94 8.89 8.00
C HIS A 63 -10.84 10.18 8.84
N THR A 64 -9.66 10.77 8.89
CA THR A 64 -9.45 12.11 9.48
C THR A 64 -9.30 13.13 8.36
N LEU A 65 -10.04 14.25 8.47
CA LEU A 65 -9.97 15.40 7.56
C LEU A 65 -8.76 16.29 7.88
#